data_AF-M0MWI2-F1
#
_entry.id   AF-M0MWI2-F1
#
_cell.length_a   1.000
_cell.length_b   1.000
_cell.length_c   1.000
_cell.angle_alpha   90.00
_cell.angle_beta   90.00
_cell.angle_gamma   90.00
#
_symmetry.space_group_name_H-M   'P 1'
#
loop_
_entity.id
_entity.type
_entity.pdbx_description
1 polymer ?
#
loop_
_entity_poly.entity_id
_entity_poly.type
_entity_poly.pdbx_seq_one_letter_code
_entity_poly.pdbx_strand_id
1 'polypeptide(L)'
;MVGVLLAGVAIGLALRSIGYPFVGEAVYWLGIISVLAIWRSTSLTLFDERDQELERRTAMTTLSVFAAVLVIGASATRVLAWAGIYTVPPVLAGALYGYVVLFLVALFIGAWYRYRG
;
A
#
# COMPACT_ATOMS: atom_id res chain seq x y z
N MET A 1 -11.09 -4.72 12.51
CA MET A 1 -10.26 -3.62 11.98
C MET A 1 -10.33 -3.53 10.44
N VAL A 2 -10.02 -4.60 9.70
CA VAL A 2 -10.05 -4.62 8.22
C VAL A 2 -11.39 -4.15 7.63
N GLY A 3 -12.53 -4.60 8.17
CA GLY A 3 -13.86 -4.18 7.69
C GLY A 3 -14.11 -2.67 7.76
N VAL A 4 -13.64 -1.99 8.81
CA VAL A 4 -13.77 -0.53 8.96
C VAL A 4 -12.92 0.20 7.93
N LEU A 5 -11.70 -0.30 7.69
CA LEU A 5 -10.80 0.26 6.68
C LEU A 5 -11.37 0.10 5.27
N LEU A 6 -11.86 -1.10 4.93
CA LEU A 6 -12.49 -1.37 3.64
C LEU A 6 -13.76 -0.54 3.44
N ALA A 7 -14.59 -0.40 4.47
CA ALA A 7 -15.78 0.45 4.42
C ALA A 7 -15.41 1.92 4.21
N GLY A 8 -14.42 2.44 4.94
CA GLY A 8 -13.93 3.81 4.76
C GLY A 8 -13.41 4.08 3.35
N VAL A 9 -12.65 3.13 2.78
CA VAL A 9 -12.19 3.21 1.38
C VAL A 9 -13.36 3.17 0.40
N ALA A 10 -14.26 2.18 0.51
CA ALA A 10 -15.36 2.00 -0.43
C ALA A 10 -16.32 3.19 -0.41
N ILE A 11 -16.73 3.65 0.76
CA ILE A 11 -17.62 4.81 0.92
C ILE A 11 -16.91 6.09 0.45
N GLY A 12 -15.63 6.26 0.80
CA GLY A 12 -14.84 7.41 0.35
C GLY A 12 -14.74 7.51 -1.17
N LEU A 13 -14.54 6.38 -1.85
CA LEU A 13 -14.52 6.30 -3.32
C LEU A 13 -15.90 6.56 -3.93
N ALA A 14 -16.96 5.99 -3.35
CA ALA A 14 -18.34 6.21 -3.81
C ALA A 14 -18.74 7.68 -3.70
N LEU A 15 -18.38 8.37 -2.61
CA LEU A 15 -18.67 9.80 -2.43
C LEU A 15 -17.93 10.68 -3.46
N ARG A 16 -16.69 10.32 -3.81
CA ARG A 16 -15.93 11.01 -4.86
C ARG A 16 -16.60 10.86 -6.23
N SER A 17 -17.10 9.66 -6.55
CA SER A 17 -17.71 9.40 -7.86
C SER A 17 -19.04 10.13 -8.07
N ILE A 18 -19.74 10.49 -6.99
CA ILE A 18 -21.01 11.26 -7.05
C ILE A 18 -20.84 12.76 -6.76
N GLY A 19 -19.61 13.29 -6.80
CA GLY A 19 -19.36 14.74 -6.75
C GLY A 19 -19.07 15.34 -5.36
N TYR A 20 -18.82 14.51 -4.34
CA TYR A 20 -18.44 14.96 -2.99
C TYR A 20 -16.99 14.58 -2.63
N PRO A 21 -15.97 15.14 -3.32
CA PRO A 21 -14.60 14.70 -3.15
C PRO A 21 -14.04 14.95 -1.74
N PHE A 22 -14.33 16.11 -1.16
CA PHE A 22 -13.86 16.47 0.19
C PHE A 22 -14.54 15.62 1.28
N VAL A 23 -15.82 15.31 1.13
CA VAL A 23 -16.55 14.45 2.08
C VAL A 23 -16.03 13.02 1.96
N GLY A 24 -15.78 12.54 0.74
CA GLY A 24 -15.17 11.23 0.51
C GLY A 24 -13.76 11.11 1.12
N GLU A 25 -12.96 12.18 1.07
CA GLU A 25 -11.65 12.24 1.73
C GLU A 25 -11.81 12.21 3.27
N ALA A 26 -12.73 12.99 3.83
CA ALA A 26 -12.99 12.99 5.27
C ALA A 26 -13.41 11.60 5.77
N VAL A 27 -14.29 10.90 5.05
CA VAL A 27 -14.72 9.53 5.41
C VAL A 27 -13.57 8.53 5.33
N TYR A 28 -12.71 8.63 4.32
CA TYR A 28 -11.52 7.81 4.20
C TYR A 28 -10.58 7.98 5.41
N TRP A 29 -10.29 9.23 5.80
CA TRP A 29 -9.46 9.53 6.98
C TRP A 29 -10.11 9.09 8.29
N LEU A 30 -11.42 9.28 8.44
CA LEU A 30 -12.15 8.79 9.61
C LEU A 30 -12.06 7.26 9.74
N GLY A 31 -12.09 6.53 8.63
CA GLY A 31 -11.84 5.10 8.61
C GLY A 31 -10.45 4.74 9.16
N ILE A 32 -9.40 5.43 8.70
CA ILE A 32 -8.02 5.24 9.19
C ILE A 32 -7.92 5.56 10.68
N ILE A 33 -8.42 6.72 11.12
CA ILE A 33 -8.38 7.16 12.52
C ILE A 33 -9.11 6.16 13.42
N SER A 34 -10.25 5.65 12.96
CA SER A 34 -11.01 4.64 13.69
C SER A 34 -10.21 3.35 13.89
N VAL A 35 -9.49 2.90 12.86
CA VAL A 35 -8.61 1.73 12.97
C VAL A 35 -7.48 1.98 13.97
N LEU A 36 -6.85 3.15 13.94
CA LEU A 36 -5.79 3.53 14.90
C LEU A 36 -6.33 3.59 16.33
N ALA A 37 -7.52 4.14 16.53
CA ALA A 37 -8.19 4.22 17.83
C ALA A 37 -8.52 2.81 18.37
N ILE A 38 -9.09 1.94 17.53
CA ILE A 38 -9.38 0.54 17.88
C ILE A 38 -8.09 -0.18 18.26
N TRP A 39 -7.04 -0.04 17.44
CA TRP A 39 -5.74 -0.67 17.67
C TRP A 39 -5.15 -0.27 19.03
N ARG A 40 -5.14 1.03 19.35
CA ARG A 40 -4.61 1.54 20.62
C ARG A 40 -5.46 1.12 21.83
N SER A 41 -6.77 0.95 21.65
CA SER A 41 -7.69 0.59 22.73
C SER A 41 -7.75 -0.93 23.02
N THR A 42 -7.32 -1.76 22.08
CA THR A 42 -7.41 -3.22 22.22
C THR A 42 -6.14 -3.76 22.89
N SER A 43 -6.25 -4.23 24.13
CA SER A 43 -5.12 -4.79 24.91
C SER A 43 -4.98 -6.32 24.81
N LEU A 44 -5.61 -6.96 23.81
CA LEU A 44 -5.57 -8.41 23.65
C LEU A 44 -4.27 -8.84 22.96
N THR A 45 -3.26 -9.18 23.75
CA THR A 45 -2.07 -9.91 23.28
C THR A 45 -2.45 -11.38 23.10
N LEU A 46 -3.08 -11.69 21.98
CA LEU A 46 -3.39 -13.04 21.50
C LEU A 46 -2.55 -13.37 20.24
N PHE A 47 -1.34 -12.81 20.13
CA PHE A 47 -0.45 -13.14 19.01
C PHE A 47 0.38 -14.36 19.38
N ASP A 48 -0.03 -15.52 18.88
CA ASP A 48 0.77 -16.74 18.90
C ASP A 48 1.92 -16.64 17.88
N GLU A 49 2.99 -17.43 18.03
CA GLU A 49 4.12 -17.48 17.08
C GLU A 49 3.64 -17.76 15.65
N ARG A 50 2.54 -18.52 15.54
CA ARG A 50 1.88 -18.83 14.28
C ARG A 50 1.30 -17.59 13.57
N ASP A 51 0.73 -16.65 14.31
CA ASP A 51 0.16 -15.43 13.73
C ASP A 51 1.26 -14.49 13.23
N GLN A 52 2.39 -14.43 13.95
CA GLN A 52 3.56 -13.65 13.52
C GLN A 52 4.17 -14.21 12.24
N GLU A 53 4.30 -15.53 12.13
CA GLU A 53 4.81 -16.15 10.90
C GLU A 53 3.82 -15.97 9.73
N LEU A 54 2.51 -16.04 10.00
CA LEU A 54 1.48 -15.76 9.00
C LEU A 54 1.54 -14.30 8.52
N GLU A 55 1.72 -13.34 9.42
CA GLU A 55 1.85 -11.92 9.08
C GLU A 55 3.10 -11.68 8.23
N ARG A 56 4.24 -12.26 8.63
CA ARG A 56 5.49 -12.18 7.87
C ARG A 56 5.35 -12.77 6.46
N ARG A 57 4.72 -13.94 6.33
CA ARG A 57 4.48 -14.58 5.02
C ARG A 57 3.54 -13.73 4.17
N THR A 58 2.42 -13.28 4.74
CA THR A 58 1.45 -12.41 4.06
C THR A 58 2.12 -11.14 3.53
N ALA A 59 2.92 -10.47 4.35
CA ALA A 59 3.66 -9.28 3.96
C ALA A 59 4.66 -9.57 2.83
N MET A 60 5.47 -10.62 2.97
CA MET A 60 6.48 -10.97 1.98
C MET A 60 5.86 -11.40 0.64
N THR A 61 4.80 -12.20 0.66
CA THR A 61 4.05 -12.59 -0.54
C THR A 61 3.41 -11.38 -1.20
N THR A 62 2.78 -10.50 -0.43
CA THR A 62 2.16 -9.27 -0.96
C THR A 62 3.21 -8.38 -1.63
N LEU A 63 4.33 -8.12 -0.98
CA LEU A 63 5.43 -7.32 -1.54
C LEU A 63 6.00 -7.96 -2.81
N SER A 64 6.15 -9.28 -2.83
CA SER A 64 6.67 -10.00 -4.00
C SER A 64 5.73 -9.91 -5.20
N VAL A 65 4.42 -10.08 -4.98
CA VAL A 65 3.41 -9.91 -6.03
C VAL A 65 3.39 -8.48 -6.54
N PHE A 66 3.42 -7.50 -5.64
CA PHE A 66 3.44 -6.09 -6.02
C PHE A 66 4.71 -5.71 -6.79
N ALA A 67 5.87 -6.26 -6.40
CA ALA A 67 7.12 -6.08 -7.12
C ALA A 67 7.00 -6.58 -8.57
N ALA A 68 6.44 -7.78 -8.77
CA ALA A 68 6.23 -8.33 -10.12
C ALA A 68 5.31 -7.44 -10.97
N VAL A 69 4.19 -6.99 -10.41
CA VAL A 69 3.25 -6.08 -11.09
C VAL A 69 3.94 -4.77 -11.47
N LEU A 70 4.72 -4.18 -10.56
CA LEU A 70 5.43 -2.93 -10.80
C LEU A 70 6.56 -3.09 -11.82
N VAL A 71 7.31 -4.19 -11.81
CA VAL A 71 8.34 -4.48 -12.81
C VAL A 71 7.73 -4.57 -14.19
N ILE A 72 6.61 -5.30 -14.33
CA ILE A 72 5.89 -5.44 -15.60
C ILE A 72 5.34 -4.07 -16.03
N GLY A 73 4.66 -3.35 -15.15
CA GLY A 73 4.07 -2.04 -15.44
C GLY A 73 5.12 -0.98 -15.82
N ALA A 74 6.24 -0.92 -15.09
CA ALA A 74 7.34 -0.02 -15.38
C ALA A 74 8.04 -0.40 -16.70
N SER A 75 8.15 -1.69 -17.01
CA SER A 75 8.69 -2.15 -18.29
C SER A 75 7.77 -1.76 -19.46
N ALA A 76 6.48 -2.07 -19.35
CA ALA A 76 5.47 -1.75 -20.35
C ALA A 76 5.40 -0.24 -20.64
N THR A 77 5.39 0.59 -19.59
CA THR A 77 5.40 2.06 -19.76
C THR A 77 6.62 2.56 -20.52
N ARG A 78 7.82 2.04 -20.23
CA ARG A 78 9.05 2.41 -20.97
C ARG A 78 9.00 1.97 -22.43
N VAL A 79 8.59 0.73 -22.70
CA VAL A 79 8.53 0.19 -24.07
C VAL A 79 7.48 0.92 -24.90
N LEU A 80 6.28 1.13 -24.36
CA LEU A 80 5.20 1.83 -25.07
C LEU A 80 5.54 3.31 -25.31
N ALA A 81 6.24 3.96 -24.37
CA ALA A 81 6.73 5.32 -24.57
C ALA A 81 7.81 5.39 -25.65
N TRP A 82 8.77 4.47 -25.62
CA TRP A 82 9.82 4.40 -26.65
C TRP A 82 9.26 4.13 -28.05
N ALA A 83 8.23 3.27 -28.15
CA ALA A 83 7.54 2.98 -29.39
C ALA A 83 6.60 4.11 -29.87
N GLY A 84 6.44 5.19 -29.10
CA GLY A 84 5.53 6.30 -29.43
C GLY A 84 4.04 5.95 -29.31
N ILE A 85 3.71 4.81 -28.69
CA ILE A 85 2.32 4.30 -28.56
C ILE A 85 1.59 4.97 -27.39
N TYR A 86 2.31 5.32 -26.31
CA TYR A 86 1.72 5.88 -25.09
C TYR A 86 2.61 6.96 -24.49
N THR A 87 2.04 8.12 -24.17
CA THR A 87 2.72 9.18 -23.41
C THR A 87 2.50 8.95 -21.92
N VAL A 88 3.59 8.66 -21.19
CA VAL A 88 3.53 8.42 -19.74
C VAL A 88 3.28 9.73 -19.00
N PRO A 89 2.18 9.86 -18.23
CA PRO A 89 1.94 11.05 -17.41
C PRO A 89 3.04 11.23 -16.36
N PRO A 90 3.50 12.46 -16.07
CA PRO A 90 4.54 12.70 -15.06
C PRO A 90 4.17 12.13 -13.67
N VAL A 91 2.89 12.19 -13.31
CA VAL A 91 2.37 11.63 -12.05
C VAL A 91 2.57 10.11 -11.97
N LEU A 92 2.35 9.39 -13.08
CA LEU A 92 2.56 7.94 -13.12
C LEU A 92 4.04 7.59 -12.99
N ALA A 93 4.92 8.34 -13.66
CA ALA A 93 6.36 8.18 -13.51
C ALA A 93 6.80 8.41 -12.06
N GLY A 94 6.34 9.51 -11.44
CA GLY A 94 6.60 9.81 -10.03
C GLY A 94 6.11 8.70 -9.08
N ALA A 95 4.92 8.16 -9.32
CA ALA A 95 4.39 7.04 -8.53
C ALA A 95 5.25 5.78 -8.65
N LEU A 96 5.68 5.41 -9.86
CA LEU A 96 6.58 4.26 -10.07
C LEU A 96 7.90 4.42 -9.31
N TYR A 97 8.53 5.61 -9.36
CA TYR A 97 9.73 5.88 -8.57
C TYR A 97 9.47 5.89 -7.06
N GLY A 98 8.30 6.36 -6.61
CA GLY A 98 7.88 6.27 -5.22
C GLY A 98 7.84 4.82 -4.71
N TYR A 99 7.32 3.88 -5.52
CA TYR A 99 7.38 2.47 -5.18
C TYR A 99 8.81 1.92 -5.16
N VAL A 100 9.69 2.34 -6.08
CA VAL A 100 11.12 1.97 -6.02
C VAL A 100 11.72 2.37 -4.69
N VAL A 101 11.48 3.60 -4.21
CA VAL A 101 11.95 4.06 -2.90
C VAL A 101 11.39 3.18 -1.77
N LEU A 102 10.11 2.80 -1.81
CA LEU A 102 9.52 1.90 -0.82
C LEU A 102 10.26 0.55 -0.74
N PHE A 103 10.57 -0.06 -1.90
CA PHE A 103 11.34 -1.31 -1.92
C PHE A 103 12.78 -1.13 -1.41
N LEU A 104 13.43 -0.01 -1.75
CA LEU A 104 14.77 0.31 -1.24
C LEU A 104 14.76 0.48 0.28
N VAL A 105 13.74 1.14 0.83
CA VAL A 105 13.56 1.27 2.29
C VAL A 105 13.36 -0.10 2.94
N ALA A 106 12.52 -0.96 2.35
CA ALA A 106 12.32 -2.32 2.87
C ALA A 106 13.63 -3.14 2.87
N LEU A 107 14.42 -3.07 1.79
CA LEU A 107 15.73 -3.71 1.69
C LEU A 107 16.72 -3.15 2.72
N PHE A 108 16.76 -1.83 2.87
CA PHE A 108 17.62 -1.16 3.85
C PHE A 108 17.29 -1.58 5.28
N ILE A 109 16.00 -1.55 5.66
CA ILE A 109 15.54 -1.98 6.98
C ILE A 109 15.87 -3.46 7.21
N GLY A 110 15.62 -4.32 6.22
CA GLY A 110 15.95 -5.74 6.31
C GLY A 110 17.45 -5.99 6.49
N ALA A 111 18.29 -5.29 5.73
CA ALA A 111 19.75 -5.36 5.88
C ALA A 111 20.20 -4.86 7.25
N TRP A 112 19.64 -3.74 7.71
CA TRP A 112 19.95 -3.17 9.02
C TRP A 112 19.72 -4.15 10.16
N TYR A 113 18.55 -4.78 10.20
CA TYR A 113 18.27 -5.79 11.23
C TYR A 113 19.15 -7.03 11.10
N ARG A 114 19.51 -7.43 9.87
CA ARG A 114 20.41 -8.57 9.63
C ARG A 114 21.84 -8.33 10.12
N TYR A 115 22.34 -7.10 10.08
CA TYR A 115 23.72 -6.76 10.49
C TYR A 115 23.83 -6.26 11.94
N ARG A 116 22.70 -6.01 12.62
CA ARG A 116 22.66 -5.56 14.02
C ARG A 116 22.10 -6.58 15.01
N GLY A 117 21.48 -7.66 14.54
CA GLY A 117 21.12 -8.83 15.35
C GLY A 117 22.21 -9.89 15.30
#